data_AF-A0A3B9ZC62-F1
#
_entry.id   AF-A0A3B9ZC62-F1
#
_cell.length_a   1.000
_cell.length_b   1.000
_cell.length_c   1.000
_cell.angle_alpha   90.00
_cell.angle_beta   90.00
_cell.angle_gamma   90.00
#
_symmetry.space_group_name_H-M   'P 1'
#
loop_
_entity.id
_entity.type
_entity.pdbx_description
1 polymer ?
#
loop_
_entity_poly.entity_id
_entity_poly.type
_entity_poly.pdbx_seq_one_letter_code
_entity_poly.pdbx_strand_id
1 'polypeptide(L)'
;MDRDSLTGCFLKKDIISALYQAKASADEKKAPFSLLVIDLDKFKTYNDTYGHVVGDDILKFFANVLHTCLPQPYNLSFRFGGDEFVVILNGKNAEEAMSLSMRTKNILMEKIFVHKEHTLKLNFSAGIATYPRDCKNPDEILAKADQALYISKRLGRGRITRFDKIGVERFKRILHWLMLLVTAAILVVTSFKGKAYLSKFKQYLETSLQNPQKQQQTVKQNSLERKRVYLKNGSFLEGIIVQDDGREIKLNIATGEGKAIVTVSKEDIQKIE
;
A
#
# COMPACT_ATOMS: atom_id res chain seq x y z
N MET A 1 18.70 -30.82 5.10
CA MET A 1 17.75 -30.00 4.33
C MET A 1 17.76 -30.53 2.93
N ASP A 2 16.59 -30.87 2.41
CA ASP A 2 16.44 -31.40 1.05
C ASP A 2 16.54 -30.26 0.04
N ARG A 3 16.87 -30.59 -1.22
CA ARG A 3 17.01 -29.62 -2.31
C ARG A 3 15.91 -29.77 -3.35
N ASP A 4 15.47 -28.64 -3.89
CA ASP A 4 14.61 -28.57 -5.06
C ASP A 4 15.35 -29.13 -6.27
N SER A 5 14.75 -30.11 -6.95
CA SER A 5 15.39 -30.82 -8.07
C SER A 5 15.69 -29.93 -9.26
N LEU A 6 14.93 -28.84 -9.44
CA LEU A 6 15.09 -27.91 -10.55
C LEU A 6 16.19 -26.88 -10.28
N THR A 7 16.13 -26.22 -9.12
CA THR A 7 16.95 -25.03 -8.83
C THR A 7 18.17 -25.32 -7.94
N GLY A 8 18.19 -26.46 -7.24
CA GLY A 8 19.21 -26.79 -6.25
C GLY A 8 19.14 -25.95 -4.95
N CYS A 9 18.21 -25.01 -4.85
CA CYS A 9 17.88 -24.31 -3.61
C CYS A 9 17.25 -25.29 -2.61
N PHE A 10 17.25 -24.93 -1.32
CA PHE A 10 16.57 -25.72 -0.29
C PHE A 10 15.05 -25.65 -0.44
N LEU A 11 14.34 -26.64 0.11
CA LEU A 11 12.88 -26.70 0.05
C LEU A 11 12.20 -25.79 1.08
N LYS A 12 11.02 -25.27 0.75
CA LYS A 12 10.17 -24.45 1.65
C LYS A 12 10.00 -25.04 3.06
N LYS A 13 9.85 -26.36 3.18
CA LYS A 13 9.65 -27.04 4.47
C LYS A 13 10.79 -26.81 5.47
N ASP A 14 11.99 -26.50 4.98
CA ASP A 14 13.19 -26.30 5.80
C ASP A 14 13.41 -24.83 6.23
N ILE A 15 12.57 -23.89 5.77
CA ILE A 15 12.74 -22.46 6.06
C ILE A 15 12.59 -22.17 7.55
N ILE A 16 11.56 -22.71 8.19
CA ILE A 16 11.28 -22.42 9.60
C ILE A 16 12.43 -22.90 10.47
N SER A 17 12.88 -24.16 10.30
CA SER A 17 14.01 -24.68 11.07
C SER A 17 15.30 -23.87 10.82
N ALA A 18 15.55 -23.42 9.59
CA ALA A 18 16.68 -22.55 9.26
C ALA A 18 16.58 -21.16 9.93
N LEU A 19 15.38 -20.57 10.03
CA LEU A 19 15.17 -19.30 10.74
C LEU A 19 15.45 -19.42 12.24
N TYR A 20 15.04 -20.53 12.87
CA TYR A 20 15.34 -20.79 14.28
C TYR A 20 16.85 -20.99 14.50
N GLN A 21 17.54 -21.67 13.59
CA GLN A 21 19.01 -21.81 13.63
C GLN A 21 19.71 -20.46 13.45
N ALA A 22 19.25 -19.65 12.49
CA ALA A 22 19.78 -18.31 12.26
C ALA A 22 19.59 -17.41 13.49
N LYS A 23 18.42 -17.48 14.15
CA LYS A 23 18.16 -16.76 15.41
C LYS A 23 19.13 -17.19 16.52
N ALA A 24 19.28 -18.50 16.74
CA ALA A 24 20.19 -19.01 17.77
C ALA A 24 21.64 -18.52 17.54
N SER A 25 22.14 -18.62 16.30
CA SER A 25 23.47 -18.11 15.95
C SER A 25 23.56 -16.58 16.08
N ALA A 26 22.49 -15.86 15.77
CA ALA A 26 22.46 -14.39 15.87
C ALA A 26 22.54 -13.92 17.33
N ASP A 27 21.81 -14.59 18.22
CA ASP A 27 21.81 -14.30 19.65
C ASP A 27 23.17 -14.65 20.29
N GLU A 28 23.73 -15.82 19.96
CA GLU A 28 25.05 -16.26 20.44
C GLU A 28 26.17 -15.31 20.03
N LYS A 29 26.21 -14.95 18.74
CA LYS A 29 27.28 -14.11 18.16
C LYS A 29 27.01 -12.61 18.30
N LYS A 30 25.85 -12.23 18.83
CA LYS A 30 25.35 -10.84 18.85
C LYS A 30 25.42 -10.17 17.47
N ALA A 31 25.10 -10.94 16.43
CA ALA A 31 25.17 -10.51 15.03
C ALA A 31 23.79 -10.66 14.37
N PRO A 32 23.30 -9.67 13.61
CA PRO A 32 21.97 -9.76 13.00
C PRO A 32 21.93 -10.80 11.88
N PHE A 33 20.72 -11.19 11.48
CA PHE A 33 20.50 -11.83 10.18
C PHE A 33 19.38 -11.13 9.44
N SER A 34 19.42 -11.17 8.11
CA SER A 34 18.38 -10.60 7.26
C SER A 34 17.71 -11.67 6.43
N LEU A 35 16.39 -11.58 6.29
CA LEU A 35 15.58 -12.40 5.42
C LEU A 35 15.17 -11.59 4.19
N LEU A 36 15.33 -12.20 3.02
CA LEU A 36 14.77 -11.70 1.76
C LEU A 36 13.64 -12.63 1.33
N VAL A 37 12.51 -12.05 0.93
CA VAL A 37 11.48 -12.73 0.15
C VAL A 37 11.51 -12.13 -1.26
N ILE A 38 11.69 -12.97 -2.26
CA ILE A 38 12.00 -12.59 -3.64
C ILE A 38 10.97 -13.24 -4.57
N ASP A 39 10.53 -12.50 -5.59
CA ASP A 39 9.63 -12.98 -6.64
C ASP A 39 10.10 -12.44 -7.99
N LEU A 40 10.28 -13.34 -8.96
CA LEU A 40 10.65 -13.02 -10.34
C LEU A 40 9.54 -12.25 -11.05
N ASP A 41 9.85 -11.03 -11.49
CA ASP A 41 8.84 -10.18 -12.09
C ASP A 41 8.36 -10.74 -13.43
N LYS A 42 7.04 -10.88 -13.56
CA LYS A 42 6.35 -11.32 -14.79
C LYS A 42 6.66 -12.77 -15.17
N PHE A 43 7.04 -13.64 -14.24
CA PHE A 43 7.32 -15.05 -14.53
C PHE A 43 6.19 -15.76 -15.28
N LYS A 44 4.93 -15.56 -14.86
CA LYS A 44 3.77 -16.09 -15.58
C LYS A 44 3.73 -15.65 -17.04
N THR A 45 4.02 -14.38 -17.33
CA THR A 45 4.08 -13.89 -18.72
C THR A 45 5.18 -14.59 -19.51
N TYR A 46 6.32 -14.91 -18.91
CA TYR A 46 7.34 -15.70 -19.60
C TYR A 46 6.85 -17.12 -19.91
N ASN A 47 6.18 -17.78 -18.97
CA ASN A 47 5.58 -19.10 -19.19
C ASN A 47 4.52 -19.07 -20.29
N ASP A 48 3.61 -18.09 -20.24
CA ASP A 48 2.50 -18.00 -21.18
C ASP A 48 3.01 -17.68 -22.61
N THR A 49 4.10 -16.91 -22.74
CA THR A 49 4.67 -16.53 -24.05
C THR A 49 5.64 -17.56 -24.62
N TYR A 50 6.49 -18.17 -23.78
CA TYR A 50 7.61 -19.01 -24.24
C TYR A 50 7.50 -20.49 -23.81
N GLY A 51 6.48 -20.84 -23.03
CA GLY A 51 6.24 -22.18 -22.52
C GLY A 51 6.99 -22.49 -21.22
N HIS A 52 6.49 -23.49 -20.49
CA HIS A 52 7.01 -23.89 -19.17
C HIS A 52 8.47 -24.34 -19.18
N VAL A 53 8.96 -24.92 -20.28
CA VAL A 53 10.38 -25.33 -20.40
C VAL A 53 11.30 -24.12 -20.29
N VAL A 54 10.93 -22.99 -20.91
CA VAL A 54 11.70 -21.73 -20.81
C VAL A 54 11.59 -21.15 -19.42
N GLY A 55 10.42 -21.24 -18.79
CA GLY A 55 10.23 -20.90 -17.38
C GLY A 55 11.17 -21.65 -16.44
N ASP A 56 11.28 -22.96 -16.63
CA ASP A 56 12.18 -23.81 -15.85
C ASP A 56 13.65 -23.39 -16.01
N ASP A 57 14.06 -23.04 -17.23
CA ASP A 57 15.41 -22.54 -17.49
C ASP A 57 15.65 -21.15 -16.88
N ILE A 58 14.64 -20.27 -16.87
CA ILE A 58 14.69 -18.98 -16.15
C ILE A 58 14.89 -19.21 -14.65
N LEU A 59 14.19 -20.18 -14.05
CA LEU A 59 14.31 -20.50 -12.63
C LEU A 59 15.70 -21.04 -12.29
N LYS A 60 16.23 -21.98 -13.10
CA LYS A 60 17.60 -22.49 -12.97
C LYS A 60 18.62 -21.37 -13.06
N PHE A 61 18.47 -20.50 -14.05
CA PHE A 61 19.36 -19.38 -14.27
C PHE A 61 19.36 -18.40 -13.10
N PHE A 62 18.17 -18.04 -12.60
CA PHE A 62 18.03 -17.17 -11.44
C PHE A 62 18.64 -17.80 -10.18
N ALA A 63 18.38 -19.08 -9.93
CA ALA A 63 18.96 -19.80 -8.81
C ALA A 63 20.50 -19.84 -8.87
N ASN A 64 21.07 -20.01 -10.06
CA ASN A 64 22.53 -19.94 -10.25
C ASN A 64 23.07 -18.54 -9.91
N VAL A 65 22.38 -17.47 -10.34
CA VAL A 65 22.74 -16.09 -9.96
C VAL A 65 22.70 -15.92 -8.44
N LEU A 66 21.66 -16.42 -7.76
CA LEU A 66 21.58 -16.40 -6.31
C LEU A 66 22.76 -17.13 -5.66
N HIS A 67 23.04 -18.37 -6.05
CA HIS A 67 24.14 -19.16 -5.48
C HIS A 67 25.51 -18.52 -5.71
N THR A 68 25.72 -17.89 -6.86
CA THR A 68 26.97 -17.18 -7.18
C THR A 68 27.13 -15.93 -6.31
N CYS A 69 26.05 -15.17 -6.12
CA CYS A 69 26.11 -13.92 -5.35
C CYS A 69 26.09 -14.14 -3.84
N LEU A 70 25.53 -15.26 -3.40
CA LEU A 70 25.21 -15.56 -2.00
C LEU A 70 25.71 -16.97 -1.64
N PRO A 71 27.03 -17.18 -1.56
CA PRO A 71 27.61 -18.50 -1.38
C PRO A 71 27.29 -19.09 0.00
N GLN A 72 27.11 -20.41 0.02
CA GLN A 72 27.05 -21.25 1.22
C GLN A 72 28.47 -21.35 1.86
N PRO A 73 28.57 -21.67 3.17
CA PRO A 73 27.49 -21.95 4.13
C PRO A 73 26.87 -20.70 4.76
N TYR A 74 27.38 -19.51 4.43
CA TYR A 74 26.98 -18.26 5.09
C TYR A 74 25.53 -17.84 4.81
N ASN A 75 25.07 -18.11 3.58
CA ASN A 75 23.75 -17.73 3.12
C ASN A 75 22.97 -18.96 2.67
N LEU A 76 21.68 -19.01 2.99
CA LEU A 76 20.80 -20.12 2.63
C LEU A 76 19.69 -19.61 1.70
N SER A 77 19.61 -20.18 0.49
CA SER A 77 18.56 -19.92 -0.49
C SER A 77 17.56 -21.07 -0.52
N PHE A 78 16.28 -20.72 -0.52
CA PHE A 78 15.15 -21.65 -0.54
C PHE A 78 14.24 -21.31 -1.71
N ARG A 79 13.69 -22.33 -2.36
CA ARG A 79 12.56 -22.15 -3.28
C ARG A 79 11.27 -22.28 -2.48
N PHE A 80 10.53 -21.17 -2.39
CA PHE A 80 9.30 -21.10 -1.60
C PHE A 80 8.14 -21.77 -2.35
N GLY A 81 8.05 -21.51 -3.66
CA GLY A 81 7.05 -22.11 -4.54
C GLY A 81 6.96 -21.33 -5.85
N GLY A 82 6.68 -22.01 -6.96
CA GLY A 82 6.65 -21.36 -8.28
C GLY A 82 7.95 -20.63 -8.60
N ASP A 83 7.87 -19.30 -8.63
CA ASP A 83 8.91 -18.31 -8.89
C ASP A 83 9.34 -17.47 -7.67
N GLU A 84 8.88 -17.87 -6.49
CA GLU A 84 9.21 -17.24 -5.21
C GLU A 84 10.40 -17.93 -4.54
N PHE A 85 11.33 -17.11 -4.05
CA PHE A 85 12.54 -17.54 -3.34
C PHE A 85 12.65 -16.83 -2.00
N VAL A 86 13.22 -17.53 -1.02
CA VAL A 86 13.55 -16.97 0.30
C VAL A 86 15.04 -17.11 0.51
N VAL A 87 15.68 -16.07 1.05
CA VAL A 87 17.10 -16.09 1.36
C VAL A 87 17.34 -15.63 2.78
N ILE A 88 18.08 -16.42 3.55
CA ILE A 88 18.59 -16.05 4.88
C ILE A 88 20.06 -15.64 4.74
N LEU A 89 20.37 -14.40 5.11
CA LEU A 89 21.71 -13.83 5.14
C LEU A 89 22.20 -13.73 6.59
N ASN A 90 23.02 -14.67 7.03
CA ASN A 90 23.53 -14.69 8.40
C ASN A 90 24.63 -13.63 8.60
N GLY A 91 24.62 -12.97 9.75
CA GLY A 91 25.60 -11.93 10.08
C GLY A 91 25.45 -10.64 9.26
N LYS A 92 24.33 -10.46 8.56
CA LYS A 92 24.06 -9.30 7.69
C LYS A 92 22.94 -8.44 8.23
N ASN A 93 23.25 -7.16 8.45
CA ASN A 93 22.23 -6.15 8.75
C ASN A 93 21.47 -5.75 7.47
N ALA A 94 20.51 -4.84 7.59
CA ALA A 94 19.65 -4.49 6.46
C ALA A 94 20.33 -3.66 5.37
N GLU A 95 21.32 -2.84 5.73
CA GLU A 95 22.13 -2.09 4.77
C GLU A 95 22.96 -3.05 3.92
N GLU A 96 23.62 -4.01 4.55
CA GLU A 96 24.39 -5.05 3.86
C GLU A 96 23.50 -5.96 3.02
N ALA A 97 22.35 -6.37 3.56
CA ALA A 97 21.36 -7.17 2.83
C ALA A 97 20.84 -6.43 1.59
N MET A 98 20.55 -5.13 1.72
CA MET A 98 20.15 -4.28 0.59
C MET A 98 21.25 -4.19 -0.46
N SER A 99 22.50 -3.97 -0.04
CA SER A 99 23.65 -3.90 -0.94
C SER A 99 23.85 -5.21 -1.72
N LEU A 100 23.82 -6.36 -1.03
CA LEU A 100 23.92 -7.68 -1.65
C LEU A 100 22.75 -7.96 -2.61
N SER A 101 21.53 -7.58 -2.22
CA SER A 101 20.34 -7.74 -3.06
C SER A 101 20.44 -6.90 -4.34
N MET A 102 20.89 -5.65 -4.22
CA MET A 102 21.11 -4.75 -5.36
C MET A 102 22.21 -5.28 -6.28
N ARG A 103 23.32 -5.77 -5.73
CA ARG A 103 24.37 -6.42 -6.52
C ARG A 103 23.84 -7.62 -7.29
N THR A 104 23.10 -8.50 -6.62
CA THR A 104 22.47 -9.69 -7.23
C THR A 104 21.53 -9.30 -8.37
N LYS A 105 20.73 -8.25 -8.15
CA LYS A 105 19.83 -7.68 -9.15
C LYS A 105 20.57 -7.14 -10.36
N ASN A 106 21.63 -6.35 -10.15
CA ASN A 106 22.43 -5.80 -11.24
C ASN A 106 23.06 -6.92 -12.08
N ILE A 107 23.63 -7.93 -11.43
CA ILE A 107 24.19 -9.12 -12.11
C ILE A 107 23.10 -9.84 -12.92
N LEU A 108 21.89 -10.01 -12.38
CA LEU A 108 20.79 -10.62 -13.12
C LEU A 108 20.40 -9.79 -14.35
N MET A 109 20.35 -8.47 -14.21
CA MET A 109 19.97 -7.56 -15.30
C MET A 109 21.06 -7.43 -16.37
N GLU A 110 22.33 -7.55 -15.99
CA GLU A 110 23.48 -7.55 -16.90
C GLU A 110 23.62 -8.87 -17.65
N LYS A 111 23.35 -10.00 -16.99
CA LYS A 111 23.37 -11.30 -17.66
C LYS A 111 22.15 -11.42 -18.56
N ILE A 112 22.40 -11.45 -19.86
CA ILE A 112 21.37 -11.73 -20.85
C ILE A 112 20.96 -13.20 -20.72
N PHE A 113 19.69 -13.46 -20.42
CA PHE A 113 19.15 -14.81 -20.55
C PHE A 113 18.87 -15.08 -22.02
N VAL A 114 19.68 -15.95 -22.63
CA VAL A 114 19.52 -16.38 -24.02
C VAL A 114 18.87 -17.75 -24.03
N HIS A 115 17.71 -17.86 -24.66
CA HIS A 115 17.07 -19.14 -24.96
C HIS A 115 16.73 -19.20 -26.44
N LYS A 116 17.44 -20.06 -27.18
CA LYS A 116 17.40 -20.11 -28.66
C LYS A 116 17.67 -18.73 -29.26
N GLU A 117 16.70 -18.16 -29.97
CA GLU A 117 16.82 -16.84 -30.62
C GLU A 117 16.33 -15.68 -29.74
N HIS A 118 15.85 -15.96 -28.53
CA HIS A 118 15.28 -14.95 -27.65
C HIS A 118 16.29 -14.47 -26.61
N THR A 119 16.37 -13.15 -26.46
CA THR A 119 17.13 -12.45 -25.42
C THR A 119 16.14 -11.84 -24.45
N LEU A 120 16.08 -12.38 -23.23
CA LEU A 120 15.15 -11.92 -22.19
C LEU A 120 15.90 -11.13 -21.11
N LYS A 121 15.31 -9.98 -20.73
CA LYS A 121 15.76 -9.18 -19.59
C LYS A 121 14.98 -9.56 -18.35
N LEU A 122 15.61 -10.35 -17.50
CA LEU A 122 15.01 -10.79 -16.25
C LEU A 122 15.11 -9.70 -15.19
N ASN A 123 14.14 -9.67 -14.30
CA ASN A 123 14.12 -8.78 -13.15
C ASN A 123 13.39 -9.44 -11.98
N PHE A 124 13.64 -8.97 -10.77
CA PHE A 124 12.90 -9.41 -9.59
C PHE A 124 12.55 -8.25 -8.68
N SER A 125 11.53 -8.49 -7.87
CA SER A 125 11.21 -7.68 -6.71
C SER A 125 11.54 -8.44 -5.44
N ALA A 126 12.01 -7.74 -4.41
CA ALA A 126 12.27 -8.35 -3.11
C ALA A 126 11.79 -7.46 -1.96
N GLY A 127 11.52 -8.11 -0.83
CA GLY A 127 11.31 -7.50 0.46
C GLY A 127 12.34 -8.00 1.47
N ILE A 128 12.87 -7.09 2.29
CA ILE A 128 13.90 -7.39 3.31
C ILE A 128 13.35 -7.11 4.70
N ALA A 129 13.55 -8.04 5.63
CA ALA A 129 13.40 -7.81 7.07
C ALA A 129 14.63 -8.33 7.83
N THR A 130 14.96 -7.72 8.96
CA THR A 130 16.20 -8.00 9.70
C THR A 130 15.92 -8.26 11.18
N TYR A 131 16.40 -9.38 11.70
CA TYR A 131 16.38 -9.70 13.12
C TYR A 131 17.63 -9.17 13.83
N PRO A 132 17.53 -8.66 15.08
CA PRO A 132 16.33 -8.51 15.90
C PRO A 132 15.59 -7.17 15.71
N ARG A 133 16.00 -6.34 14.74
CA ARG A 133 15.48 -4.97 14.58
C ARG A 133 13.99 -4.94 14.24
N ASP A 134 13.57 -5.74 13.27
CA ASP A 134 12.22 -5.68 12.69
C ASP A 134 11.23 -6.63 13.39
N CYS A 135 11.74 -7.58 14.17
CA CYS A 135 10.97 -8.61 14.87
C CYS A 135 11.77 -9.22 16.03
N LYS A 136 11.06 -9.68 17.07
CA LYS A 136 11.65 -10.41 18.21
C LYS A 136 11.55 -11.93 18.06
N ASN A 137 10.59 -12.42 17.29
CA ASN A 137 10.39 -13.83 17.01
C ASN A 137 10.68 -14.10 15.50
N PRO A 138 11.50 -15.11 15.14
CA PRO A 138 11.67 -15.55 13.76
C PRO A 138 10.35 -15.87 13.03
N ASP A 139 9.29 -16.26 13.72
CA ASP A 139 7.99 -16.54 13.09
C ASP A 139 7.40 -15.30 12.37
N GLU A 140 7.74 -14.10 12.84
CA GLU A 140 7.24 -12.85 12.27
C GLU A 140 8.05 -12.38 11.05
N ILE A 141 9.34 -12.74 10.96
CA ILE A 141 10.25 -12.11 10.00
C ILE A 141 9.86 -12.37 8.56
N LEU A 142 9.29 -13.55 8.27
CA LEU A 142 8.78 -13.91 6.96
C LEU A 142 7.63 -12.99 6.54
N ALA A 143 6.66 -12.76 7.42
CA ALA A 143 5.52 -11.87 7.16
C ALA A 143 5.97 -10.40 6.96
N LYS A 144 6.99 -9.96 7.70
CA LYS A 144 7.56 -8.60 7.55
C LYS A 144 8.26 -8.43 6.20
N ALA A 145 9.08 -9.41 5.80
CA ALA A 145 9.74 -9.40 4.50
C ALA A 145 8.72 -9.50 3.36
N ASP A 146 7.68 -10.32 3.49
CA ASP A 146 6.59 -10.41 2.52
C ASP A 146 5.82 -9.09 2.37
N GLN A 147 5.50 -8.42 3.48
CA GLN A 147 4.91 -7.09 3.43
C GLN A 147 5.79 -6.08 2.68
N ALA A 148 7.11 -6.17 2.83
CA ALA A 148 8.03 -5.33 2.07
C ALA A 148 8.07 -5.68 0.58
N LEU A 149 7.99 -6.98 0.23
CA LEU A 149 7.88 -7.45 -1.15
C LEU A 149 6.60 -6.92 -1.81
N TYR A 150 5.47 -7.02 -1.10
CA TYR A 150 4.20 -6.47 -1.56
C TYR A 150 4.30 -4.98 -1.90
N ILE A 151 5.01 -4.19 -1.09
CA ILE A 151 5.28 -2.77 -1.38
C ILE A 151 6.15 -2.63 -2.65
N SER A 152 7.21 -3.43 -2.82
CA SER A 152 8.02 -3.43 -4.04
C SER A 152 7.17 -3.69 -5.29
N LYS A 153 6.29 -4.70 -5.25
CA LYS A 153 5.40 -5.04 -6.37
C LYS A 153 4.43 -3.90 -6.67
N ARG A 154 3.81 -3.32 -5.64
CA ARG A 154 2.86 -2.21 -5.77
C ARG A 154 3.47 -0.92 -6.31
N LEU A 155 4.74 -0.67 -6.01
CA LEU A 155 5.41 0.53 -6.48
C LEU A 155 5.94 0.40 -7.92
N GLY A 156 5.58 -0.65 -8.64
CA GLY A 156 5.94 -0.82 -10.06
C GLY A 156 6.90 -1.96 -10.34
N ARG A 157 7.12 -2.88 -9.36
CA ARG A 157 8.03 -4.02 -9.49
C ARG A 157 9.48 -3.61 -9.74
N GLY A 158 10.37 -4.57 -9.95
CA GLY A 158 11.79 -4.35 -10.18
C GLY A 158 12.47 -3.62 -9.02
N ARG A 159 11.99 -3.79 -7.78
CA ARG A 159 12.44 -3.01 -6.62
C ARG A 159 12.72 -3.91 -5.42
N ILE A 160 13.61 -3.44 -4.57
CA ILE A 160 13.94 -4.07 -3.30
C ILE A 160 13.55 -3.09 -2.20
N THR A 161 12.67 -3.50 -1.29
CA THR A 161 12.18 -2.66 -0.21
C THR A 161 12.58 -3.26 1.11
N ARG A 162 13.07 -2.43 2.04
CA ARG A 162 13.30 -2.85 3.42
C ARG A 162 12.07 -2.55 4.28
N PHE A 163 11.75 -3.47 5.18
CA PHE A 163 10.62 -3.37 6.09
C PHE A 163 10.71 -2.12 6.99
N ASP A 164 11.89 -1.85 7.56
CA ASP A 164 12.12 -0.69 8.43
C ASP A 164 11.88 0.66 7.75
N LYS A 165 11.88 0.70 6.42
CA LYS A 165 11.63 1.93 5.64
C LYS A 165 10.16 2.12 5.26
N ILE A 166 9.30 1.11 5.40
CA ILE A 166 7.88 1.22 4.96
C ILE A 166 7.16 2.36 5.66
N GLY A 167 7.32 2.49 6.99
CA GLY A 167 6.70 3.57 7.77
C GLY A 167 7.25 4.94 7.41
N VAL A 168 8.57 5.03 7.21
CA VAL A 168 9.27 6.27 6.83
C VAL A 168 8.81 6.75 5.45
N GLU A 169 8.66 5.86 4.48
CA GLU A 169 8.23 6.23 3.12
C GLU A 169 6.75 6.60 3.02
N ARG A 170 5.90 6.08 3.91
CA ARG A 170 4.52 6.59 4.05
C ARG A 170 4.53 8.00 4.67
N PHE A 171 5.29 8.20 5.75
CA PHE A 171 5.38 9.48 6.43
C PHE A 171 5.98 10.58 5.54
N LYS A 172 7.09 10.32 4.84
CA LYS A 172 7.70 11.29 3.90
C LYS A 172 6.74 11.74 2.82
N ARG A 173 5.93 10.84 2.26
CA ARG A 173 4.91 11.20 1.27
C ARG A 173 3.84 12.09 1.87
N ILE A 174 3.31 11.72 3.04
CA ILE A 174 2.32 12.55 3.75
C ILE A 174 2.92 13.92 4.05
N LEU A 175 4.15 13.99 4.56
CA LEU A 175 4.85 15.22 4.88
C LEU A 175 5.11 16.08 3.63
N HIS A 176 5.50 15.48 2.51
CA HIS A 176 5.67 16.18 1.23
C HIS A 176 4.36 16.80 0.74
N TRP A 177 3.26 16.05 0.78
CA TRP A 177 1.93 16.58 0.41
C TRP A 177 1.47 17.68 1.36
N LEU A 178 1.71 17.53 2.66
CA LEU A 178 1.44 18.59 3.65
C LEU A 178 2.24 19.85 3.34
N MET A 179 3.54 19.73 3.01
CA MET A 179 4.35 20.88 2.61
C MET A 179 3.83 21.55 1.34
N LEU A 180 3.42 20.79 0.31
CA LEU A 180 2.81 21.37 -0.89
C LEU A 180 1.51 22.11 -0.60
N LEU A 181 0.65 21.55 0.28
CA LEU A 181 -0.58 22.21 0.71
C LEU A 181 -0.31 23.51 1.47
N VAL A 182 0.66 23.51 2.39
CA VAL A 182 1.06 24.72 3.13
C VAL A 182 1.62 25.78 2.18
N THR A 183 2.49 25.40 1.24
CA THR A 183 3.04 26.33 0.23
C THR A 183 1.94 26.93 -0.64
N ALA A 184 0.99 26.11 -1.10
CA ALA A 184 -0.16 26.59 -1.87
C ALA A 184 -1.04 27.55 -1.06
N ALA A 185 -1.28 27.26 0.23
CA ALA A 185 -2.04 28.14 1.11
C ALA A 185 -1.35 29.51 1.28
N ILE A 186 -0.03 29.53 1.50
CA ILE A 186 0.74 30.77 1.58
C ILE A 186 0.63 31.60 0.29
N LEU A 187 0.76 30.96 -0.88
CA LEU A 187 0.58 31.63 -2.18
C LEU A 187 -0.81 32.20 -2.36
N VAL A 188 -1.86 31.50 -1.92
CA VAL A 188 -3.23 32.03 -1.93
C VAL A 188 -3.32 33.25 -1.04
N VAL A 189 -2.93 33.14 0.23
CA VAL A 189 -3.00 34.22 1.23
C VAL A 189 -2.21 35.47 0.80
N THR A 190 -1.04 35.29 0.21
CA THR A 190 -0.19 36.38 -0.27
C THR A 190 -0.67 36.98 -1.59
N SER A 191 -1.44 36.23 -2.40
CA SER A 191 -2.09 36.75 -3.59
C SER A 191 -3.17 37.79 -3.24
N PHE A 192 -3.35 38.78 -4.12
CA PHE A 192 -4.33 39.85 -3.98
C PHE A 192 -5.75 39.30 -3.73
N LYS A 193 -6.10 38.17 -4.35
CA LYS A 193 -7.37 37.45 -4.12
C LYS A 193 -7.46 36.80 -2.73
N GLY A 194 -6.36 36.29 -2.18
CA GLY A 194 -6.38 35.70 -0.85
C GLY A 194 -6.39 36.71 0.28
N LYS A 195 -5.84 37.92 0.10
CA LYS A 195 -6.06 39.04 1.04
C LYS A 195 -7.55 39.41 1.13
N ALA A 196 -8.24 39.47 -0.01
CA ALA A 196 -9.68 39.70 -0.06
C ALA A 196 -10.49 38.52 0.53
N TYR A 197 -10.05 37.28 0.29
CA TYR A 197 -10.67 36.09 0.89
C TYR A 197 -10.48 36.04 2.41
N LEU A 198 -9.28 36.36 2.92
CA LEU A 198 -9.00 36.47 4.34
C LEU A 198 -9.83 37.55 5.00
N SER A 199 -10.02 38.69 4.33
CA SER A 199 -10.90 39.75 4.84
C SER A 199 -12.33 39.24 4.98
N LYS A 200 -12.88 38.56 3.96
CA LYS A 200 -14.22 37.94 4.03
C LYS A 200 -14.32 36.83 5.08
N PHE A 201 -13.28 36.00 5.21
CA PHE A 201 -13.25 34.90 6.18
C PHE A 201 -13.08 35.40 7.61
N LYS A 202 -12.26 36.44 7.83
CA LYS A 202 -12.12 37.12 9.12
C LYS A 202 -13.43 37.81 9.51
N GLN A 203 -14.10 38.47 8.57
CA GLN A 203 -15.44 39.01 8.77
C GLN A 203 -16.44 37.91 9.12
N TYR A 204 -16.40 36.75 8.45
CA TYR A 204 -17.23 35.59 8.77
C TYR A 204 -16.96 35.04 10.18
N LEU A 205 -15.68 34.90 10.56
CA LEU A 205 -15.28 34.43 11.89
C LEU A 205 -15.67 35.44 12.98
N GLU A 206 -15.43 36.73 12.78
CA GLU A 206 -15.83 37.79 13.71
C GLU A 206 -17.35 37.85 13.87
N THR A 207 -18.10 37.71 12.78
CA THR A 207 -19.58 37.64 12.81
C THR A 207 -20.07 36.36 13.52
N SER A 208 -19.33 35.25 13.37
CA SER A 208 -19.65 33.97 14.02
C SER A 208 -19.27 33.95 15.50
N LEU A 209 -18.21 34.66 15.90
CA LEU A 209 -17.71 34.75 17.28
C LEU A 209 -18.45 35.82 18.09
N GLN A 210 -18.95 36.89 17.45
CA GLN A 210 -19.77 37.93 18.12
C GLN A 210 -21.21 37.49 18.36
N ASN A 211 -21.63 36.32 17.86
CA ASN A 211 -23.01 35.85 18.02
C ASN A 211 -23.11 34.34 18.35
N PRO A 212 -22.59 33.90 19.51
CA PRO A 212 -22.64 32.50 19.93
C PRO A 212 -24.08 31.98 20.11
N GLN A 213 -25.08 32.87 20.27
CA GLN A 213 -26.49 32.49 20.43
C GLN A 213 -27.21 32.17 19.10
N LYS A 214 -26.76 32.68 17.95
CA LYS A 214 -27.39 32.36 16.64
C LYS A 214 -27.06 30.95 16.13
N GLN A 215 -25.91 30.38 16.52
CA GLN A 215 -25.59 28.99 16.20
C GLN A 215 -26.29 27.98 17.10
N GLN A 216 -26.65 28.33 18.34
CA GLN A 216 -27.44 27.44 19.20
C GLN A 216 -28.92 27.37 18.81
N GLN A 217 -29.50 28.41 18.22
CA GLN A 217 -30.88 28.37 17.72
C GLN A 217 -31.03 27.72 16.34
N THR A 218 -30.01 27.74 15.49
CA THR A 218 -30.09 27.11 14.16
C THR A 218 -29.85 25.58 14.20
N VAL A 219 -29.23 25.07 15.27
CA VAL A 219 -28.93 23.63 15.43
C VAL A 219 -29.92 22.89 16.37
N LYS A 220 -30.76 23.61 17.13
CA LYS A 220 -31.73 23.00 18.05
C LYS A 220 -33.17 22.84 17.52
N GLN A 221 -33.45 23.16 16.26
CA GLN A 221 -34.81 23.08 15.71
C GLN A 221 -34.96 22.29 14.40
N ASN A 222 -34.03 21.38 14.10
CA ASN A 222 -34.28 20.31 13.15
C ASN A 222 -34.08 18.97 13.87
N SER A 223 -35.14 18.53 14.57
CA SER A 223 -35.31 17.12 14.85
C SER A 223 -35.16 16.34 13.54
N LEU A 224 -34.33 15.30 13.56
CA LEU A 224 -34.16 14.30 12.49
C LEU A 224 -35.43 13.44 12.34
N GLU A 225 -36.61 14.05 12.34
CA GLU A 225 -37.88 13.35 12.12
C GLU A 225 -38.07 13.15 10.62
N ARG A 226 -38.32 11.89 10.25
CA ARG A 226 -38.77 11.58 8.90
C ARG A 226 -40.15 12.18 8.70
N LYS A 227 -40.30 12.94 7.62
CA LYS A 227 -41.56 13.53 7.21
C LYS A 227 -42.06 12.87 5.93
N ARG A 228 -43.38 12.79 5.80
CA ARG A 228 -44.06 12.37 4.58
C ARG A 228 -44.60 13.60 3.86
N VAL A 229 -44.07 13.85 2.66
CA VAL A 229 -44.44 14.96 1.78
C VAL A 229 -45.39 14.43 0.73
N TYR A 230 -46.64 14.90 0.75
CA TYR A 230 -47.66 14.55 -0.23
C TYR A 230 -47.65 15.59 -1.35
N LEU A 231 -47.59 15.12 -2.59
CA LEU A 231 -47.58 15.94 -3.80
C LEU A 231 -48.99 16.08 -4.36
N LYS A 232 -49.27 17.19 -5.05
CA LYS A 232 -50.59 17.49 -5.65
C LYS A 232 -51.04 16.46 -6.70
N ASN A 233 -50.11 15.69 -7.26
CA ASN A 233 -50.41 14.58 -8.17
C ASN A 233 -50.86 13.29 -7.45
N GLY A 234 -51.01 13.31 -6.13
CA GLY A 234 -51.46 12.18 -5.30
C GLY A 234 -50.35 11.24 -4.83
N SER A 235 -49.10 11.44 -5.24
CA SER A 235 -47.94 10.67 -4.76
C SER A 235 -47.36 11.24 -3.45
N PHE A 236 -46.51 10.47 -2.77
CA PHE A 236 -45.81 10.95 -1.57
C PHE A 236 -44.33 10.55 -1.55
N LEU A 237 -43.52 11.34 -0.86
CA LEU A 237 -42.10 11.09 -0.59
C LEU A 237 -41.87 11.05 0.92
N GLU A 238 -41.17 10.04 1.43
CA GLU A 238 -40.86 9.92 2.85
C GLU A 238 -39.35 10.05 3.08
N GLY A 239 -38.95 11.05 3.87
CA GLY A 239 -37.53 11.36 4.05
C GLY A 239 -37.28 12.46 5.06
N ILE A 240 -36.00 12.81 5.23
CA ILE A 240 -35.58 13.88 6.13
C ILE A 240 -35.39 15.14 5.30
N ILE A 241 -36.06 16.23 5.65
CA ILE A 241 -35.85 17.52 5.00
C ILE A 241 -34.49 18.06 5.44
N VAL A 242 -33.54 18.12 4.51
CA VAL A 242 -32.17 18.56 4.77
C VAL A 242 -31.93 20.03 4.41
N GLN A 243 -32.81 20.61 3.59
CA GLN A 243 -32.77 22.01 3.20
C GLN A 243 -34.18 22.48 2.80
N ASP A 244 -34.56 23.70 3.21
CA ASP A 244 -35.78 24.41 2.77
C ASP A 244 -35.37 25.87 2.51
N ASP A 245 -35.49 26.32 1.27
CA ASP A 245 -35.11 27.68 0.86
C ASP A 245 -36.32 28.61 0.62
N GLY A 246 -37.52 28.14 0.97
CA GLY A 246 -38.77 28.88 0.80
C GLY A 246 -39.45 28.68 -0.56
N ARG A 247 -38.74 28.17 -1.59
CA ARG A 247 -39.33 27.80 -2.89
C ARG A 247 -39.28 26.30 -3.14
N GLU A 248 -38.20 25.66 -2.72
CA GLU A 248 -37.98 24.23 -2.85
C GLU A 248 -37.59 23.62 -1.51
N ILE A 249 -37.86 22.32 -1.37
CA ILE A 249 -37.33 21.51 -0.28
C ILE A 249 -36.45 20.40 -0.84
N LYS A 250 -35.36 20.09 -0.13
CA LYS A 250 -34.52 18.91 -0.40
C LYS A 250 -34.77 17.85 0.65
N LEU A 251 -35.19 16.68 0.18
CA LEU A 251 -35.48 15.50 0.98
C LEU A 251 -34.39 14.46 0.78
N ASN A 252 -33.84 13.96 1.88
CA ASN A 252 -33.01 12.77 1.87
C ASN A 252 -33.91 11.55 2.05
N ILE A 253 -34.09 10.77 0.98
CA ILE A 253 -34.95 9.58 0.93
C ILE A 253 -34.08 8.30 0.92
N ALA A 254 -34.61 7.24 1.52
CA ALA A 254 -34.02 5.91 1.41
C ALA A 254 -34.61 5.20 0.19
N THR A 255 -33.75 4.71 -0.69
CA THR A 255 -34.07 3.91 -1.88
C THR A 255 -33.50 2.51 -1.71
N GLY A 256 -33.96 1.54 -2.50
CA GLY A 256 -33.43 0.17 -2.49
C GLY A 256 -31.93 0.07 -2.77
N GLU A 257 -31.32 1.11 -3.36
CA GLU A 257 -29.91 1.18 -3.73
C GLU A 257 -29.07 2.13 -2.83
N GLY A 258 -29.67 2.75 -1.81
CA GLY A 258 -28.98 3.68 -0.90
C GLY A 258 -29.76 4.95 -0.58
N LYS A 259 -29.07 6.05 -0.25
CA LYS A 259 -29.68 7.35 0.06
C LYS A 259 -29.63 8.28 -1.15
N ALA A 260 -30.76 8.90 -1.51
CA ALA A 260 -30.86 9.87 -2.59
C ALA A 260 -31.40 11.21 -2.07
N ILE A 261 -30.92 12.32 -2.64
CA ILE A 261 -31.45 13.65 -2.36
C ILE A 261 -32.40 14.03 -3.49
N VAL A 262 -33.67 14.24 -3.14
CA VAL A 262 -34.71 14.66 -4.08
C VAL A 262 -35.09 16.11 -3.78
N THR A 263 -35.16 16.93 -4.82
CA THR A 263 -35.60 18.33 -4.71
C THR A 263 -37.04 18.42 -5.19
N VAL A 264 -37.89 19.09 -4.41
CA VAL A 264 -39.32 19.23 -4.67
C VAL A 264 -39.70 20.70 -4.57
N SER A 265 -40.37 21.23 -5.60
CA SER A 265 -40.96 22.57 -5.55
C SER A 265 -42.11 22.61 -4.54
N LYS A 266 -42.16 23.64 -3.69
CA LYS A 266 -43.28 23.82 -2.75
C LYS A 266 -44.61 24.03 -3.45
N GLU A 267 -44.60 24.50 -4.69
CA GLU A 267 -45.82 24.65 -5.51
C GLU A 267 -46.46 23.29 -5.83
N ASP A 268 -45.68 22.21 -5.84
CA ASP A 268 -46.14 20.85 -6.11
C ASP A 268 -46.54 20.08 -4.84
N ILE A 269 -46.33 20.67 -3.66
CA ILE A 269 -46.64 20.04 -2.37
C ILE A 269 -48.08 20.34 -1.97
N GLN A 270 -48.80 19.29 -1.57
CA GLN A 270 -50.14 19.36 -1.01
C GLN A 270 -50.12 19.48 0.52
N LYS A 271 -49.33 18.63 1.20
CA LYS A 271 -49.14 18.67 2.66
C LYS A 271 -47.85 17.96 3.10
N ILE A 272 -47.35 18.29 4.28
CA ILE A 272 -46.19 17.65 4.92
C ILE A 272 -46.63 17.16 6.30
N GLU A 273 -46.48 15.86 6.57
CA GLU A 273 -46.75 15.21 7.86
C GLU A 273 -45.44 14.77 8.53
#